data_AF-A0A5P9BA97-F1
#
_entry.id   AF-A0A5P9BA97-F1
#
_cell.length_a   1.000
_cell.length_b   1.000
_cell.length_c   1.000
_cell.angle_alpha   90.00
_cell.angle_beta   90.00
_cell.angle_gamma   90.00
#
_symmetry.space_group_name_H-M   'P 1'
#
loop_
_entity.id
_entity.type
_entity.pdbx_description
1 polymer ?
#
loop_
_entity_poly.entity_id
_entity_poly.type
_entity_poly.pdbx_seq_one_letter_code
_entity_poly.pdbx_strand_id
1 'polypeptide(L)'
;MKMTKKLVLAAAALPLVFGTASAYAYGGGNKGDHKGMHGKCGGFDKKIMRQLDLTDAQKEQFKEMREADRAAMKEKRSANKAEKMAEMKAHREQVQALVLADTFDEAAANELASQMVEKQTERRVAMLKKQHEMMSVLTPEQKTKLTELQQERMAKCVEKMEKRANKDS
;
A
#
# COMPACT_ATOMS: atom_id res chain seq x y z
N MET A 1 14.65 62.84 -7.73
CA MET A 1 15.71 62.25 -8.57
C MET A 1 16.37 61.10 -7.83
N LYS A 2 16.78 60.11 -8.62
CA LYS A 2 17.26 58.77 -8.27
C LYS A 2 18.53 58.79 -7.40
N MET A 3 18.72 57.77 -6.56
CA MET A 3 19.73 56.71 -6.76
C MET A 3 19.68 55.69 -5.60
N THR A 4 19.16 54.52 -5.92
CA THR A 4 19.15 53.27 -5.16
C THR A 4 20.55 52.64 -5.07
N LYS A 5 20.99 52.22 -3.88
CA LYS A 5 22.11 51.29 -3.71
C LYS A 5 21.57 49.87 -3.55
N LYS A 6 21.89 49.01 -4.52
CA LYS A 6 21.59 47.57 -4.50
C LYS A 6 22.56 46.87 -3.55
N LEU A 7 22.03 46.14 -2.58
CA LEU A 7 22.75 45.02 -1.96
C LEU A 7 21.85 43.79 -2.09
N VAL A 8 22.24 42.95 -3.04
CA VAL A 8 21.81 41.55 -3.15
C VAL A 8 22.69 40.77 -2.18
N LEU A 9 22.08 40.10 -1.22
CA LEU A 9 22.70 38.95 -0.56
C LEU A 9 21.61 37.93 -0.28
N ALA A 10 21.54 36.96 -1.19
CA ALA A 10 20.80 35.73 -1.04
C ALA A 10 21.52 34.84 -0.03
N ALA A 11 20.77 34.30 0.94
CA ALA A 11 21.13 33.07 1.63
C ALA A 11 19.83 32.42 2.13
N ALA A 12 19.29 31.55 1.28
CA ALA A 12 18.27 30.59 1.64
C ALA A 12 18.92 29.47 2.47
N ALA A 13 18.33 29.15 3.63
CA ALA A 13 18.43 27.82 4.25
C ALA A 13 17.39 27.69 5.37
N LEU A 14 16.19 27.21 5.02
CA LEU A 14 15.24 26.61 5.96
C LEU A 14 15.38 25.09 5.83
N PRO A 15 15.89 24.37 6.84
CA PRO A 15 15.61 22.94 6.94
C PRO A 15 14.35 22.77 7.79
N LEU A 16 13.22 22.62 7.10
CA LEU A 16 12.02 21.98 7.64
C LEU A 16 12.39 20.54 8.03
N VAL A 17 12.47 20.26 9.33
CA VAL A 17 12.71 18.90 9.83
C VAL A 17 11.37 18.16 9.81
N PHE A 18 11.00 17.62 8.65
CA PHE A 18 9.93 16.63 8.53
C PHE A 18 10.53 15.25 8.31
N GLY A 19 10.20 14.34 9.22
CA GLY A 19 9.86 12.96 8.86
C GLY A 19 10.97 11.92 8.91
N THR A 20 10.98 11.13 9.98
CA THR A 20 11.33 9.70 9.90
C THR A 20 10.40 8.88 10.79
N ALA A 21 9.16 8.69 10.37
CA ALA A 21 8.38 7.54 10.81
C ALA A 21 8.64 6.38 9.83
N SER A 22 9.84 5.82 9.88
CA SER A 22 10.24 4.68 9.05
C SER A 22 9.75 3.39 9.69
N ALA A 23 8.44 3.13 9.63
CA ALA A 23 7.90 1.79 9.84
C ALA A 23 7.95 1.02 8.51
N TYR A 24 9.15 0.76 8.00
CA TYR A 24 9.34 -0.23 6.94
C TYR A 24 9.24 -1.62 7.57
N ALA A 25 8.04 -2.18 7.57
CA ALA A 25 7.84 -3.60 7.87
C ALA A 25 8.44 -4.44 6.73
N TYR A 26 9.74 -4.74 6.84
CA TYR A 26 10.38 -5.84 6.14
C TYR A 26 9.94 -7.14 6.82
N GLY A 27 9.12 -7.93 6.13
CA GLY A 27 8.57 -9.16 6.68
C GLY A 27 8.37 -10.20 5.59
N GLY A 28 9.41 -11.01 5.38
CA GLY A 28 9.39 -12.19 4.52
C GLY A 28 8.27 -13.15 4.92
N GLY A 29 7.53 -13.63 3.93
CA GLY A 29 6.42 -14.54 4.13
C GLY A 29 6.90 -15.90 4.62
N ASN A 30 6.54 -16.26 5.84
CA ASN A 30 6.45 -17.66 6.25
C ASN A 30 5.11 -18.24 5.78
N LYS A 31 5.20 -19.36 5.06
CA LYS A 31 4.07 -20.24 4.75
C LYS A 31 3.70 -21.01 6.02
N GLY A 32 2.49 -20.78 6.51
CA GLY A 32 1.93 -21.41 7.70
C GLY A 32 1.00 -20.39 8.36
N ASP A 33 -0.31 -20.66 8.36
CA ASP A 33 -1.36 -19.77 8.84
C ASP A 33 -1.60 -18.48 8.04
N HIS A 34 -2.40 -18.59 6.97
CA HIS A 34 -2.99 -17.46 6.25
C HIS A 34 -4.05 -16.69 7.09
N LYS A 35 -3.73 -16.32 8.33
CA LYS A 35 -4.37 -15.24 9.10
C LYS A 35 -3.40 -14.09 9.31
N GLY A 36 -2.63 -13.76 8.27
CA GLY A 36 -1.80 -12.57 8.22
C GLY A 36 -2.61 -11.34 8.65
N MET A 37 -1.98 -10.47 9.42
CA MET A 37 -2.53 -9.21 9.93
C MET A 37 -3.07 -8.27 8.81
N HIS A 38 -2.86 -8.62 7.53
CA HIS A 38 -3.27 -7.93 6.30
C HIS A 38 -4.79 -7.75 6.08
N GLY A 39 -5.63 -8.05 7.06
CA GLY A 39 -7.06 -7.77 6.99
C GLY A 39 -7.72 -7.41 8.32
N LYS A 40 -6.95 -7.25 9.40
CA LYS A 40 -7.53 -7.04 10.74
C LYS A 40 -8.05 -5.61 10.91
N CYS A 41 -7.27 -4.61 10.46
CA CYS A 41 -7.64 -3.20 10.67
C CYS A 41 -7.92 -2.43 9.37
N GLY A 42 -7.15 -2.63 8.30
CA GLY A 42 -7.25 -1.83 7.07
C GLY A 42 -7.40 -2.69 5.82
N GLY A 43 -8.55 -2.56 5.15
CA GLY A 43 -8.86 -3.22 3.89
C GLY A 43 -10.29 -2.89 3.46
N PHE A 44 -10.58 -3.07 2.17
CA PHE A 44 -11.93 -2.86 1.64
C PHE A 44 -12.89 -3.87 2.27
N ASP A 45 -13.63 -3.44 3.29
CA ASP A 45 -14.42 -4.34 4.10
C ASP A 45 -15.87 -4.40 3.61
N LYS A 46 -16.30 -5.61 3.23
CA LYS A 46 -17.66 -5.88 2.76
C LYS A 46 -18.74 -5.49 3.78
N LYS A 47 -18.47 -5.58 5.08
CA LYS A 47 -19.40 -5.17 6.15
C LYS A 47 -19.53 -3.66 6.23
N ILE A 48 -18.48 -2.89 5.94
CA ILE A 48 -18.59 -1.43 5.86
C ILE A 48 -19.44 -1.06 4.64
N MET A 49 -19.17 -1.65 3.47
CA MET A 49 -19.96 -1.35 2.25
C MET A 49 -21.45 -1.66 2.42
N ARG A 50 -21.81 -2.69 3.19
CA ARG A 50 -23.21 -3.02 3.52
C ARG A 50 -23.90 -1.98 4.39
N GLN A 51 -23.14 -1.14 5.10
CA GLN A 51 -23.67 -0.07 5.95
C GLN A 51 -23.79 1.27 5.21
N LEU A 52 -23.38 1.35 3.94
CA LEU A 52 -23.47 2.58 3.15
C LEU A 52 -24.81 2.78 2.44
N ASP A 53 -25.80 1.91 2.69
CA ASP A 53 -27.14 1.99 2.10
C ASP A 53 -27.09 2.19 0.58
N LEU A 54 -26.27 1.37 -0.09
CA LEU A 54 -26.07 1.46 -1.53
C LEU A 54 -27.37 1.23 -2.29
N THR A 55 -27.63 2.03 -3.32
CA THR A 55 -28.73 1.78 -4.25
C THR A 55 -28.45 0.52 -5.08
N ASP A 56 -29.49 -0.07 -5.67
CA ASP A 56 -29.31 -1.26 -6.50
C ASP A 56 -28.47 -0.98 -7.75
N ALA A 57 -28.60 0.22 -8.33
CA ALA A 57 -27.75 0.69 -9.41
C ALA A 57 -26.26 0.76 -8.98
N GLN A 58 -25.96 1.32 -7.80
CA GLN A 58 -24.60 1.35 -7.28
C GLN A 58 -24.05 -0.06 -7.01
N LYS A 59 -24.87 -0.97 -6.47
CA LYS A 59 -24.47 -2.37 -6.23
C LYS A 59 -24.10 -3.06 -7.54
N GLU A 60 -24.87 -2.87 -8.60
CA GLU A 60 -24.59 -3.48 -9.91
C GLU A 60 -23.31 -2.89 -10.50
N GLN A 61 -23.11 -1.57 -10.47
CA GLN A 61 -21.86 -0.95 -10.92
C GLN A 61 -20.64 -1.52 -10.18
N PHE A 62 -20.72 -1.67 -8.85
CA PHE A 62 -19.65 -2.30 -8.06
C PHE A 62 -19.43 -3.78 -8.40
N LYS A 63 -20.46 -4.48 -8.86
CA LYS A 63 -20.34 -5.88 -9.29
C LYS A 63 -19.64 -5.96 -10.64
N GLU A 64 -20.07 -5.17 -11.61
CA GLU A 64 -19.44 -5.07 -12.94
C GLU A 64 -17.95 -4.71 -12.83
N MET A 65 -17.61 -3.67 -12.04
CA MET A 65 -16.21 -3.29 -11.81
C MET A 65 -15.38 -4.45 -11.24
N ARG A 66 -15.92 -5.23 -10.30
CA ARG A 66 -15.23 -6.38 -9.71
C ARG A 66 -15.08 -7.54 -10.68
N GLU A 67 -16.06 -7.76 -11.55
CA GLU A 67 -16.02 -8.81 -12.56
C GLU A 67 -15.00 -8.49 -13.65
N ALA A 68 -14.99 -7.24 -14.13
CA ALA A 68 -13.97 -6.73 -15.06
C ALA A 68 -12.57 -6.87 -14.45
N ASP A 69 -12.40 -6.48 -13.18
CA ASP A 69 -11.14 -6.63 -12.46
C ASP A 69 -10.68 -8.09 -12.34
N ARG A 70 -11.61 -9.00 -12.04
CA ARG A 70 -11.30 -10.43 -11.95
C ARG A 70 -10.90 -11.00 -13.31
N ALA A 71 -11.58 -10.61 -14.39
CA ALA A 71 -11.26 -11.03 -15.74
C ALA A 71 -9.85 -10.56 -16.13
N ALA A 72 -9.57 -9.26 -15.99
CA ALA A 72 -8.25 -8.67 -16.29
C ALA A 72 -7.12 -9.32 -15.46
N MET A 73 -7.38 -9.61 -14.17
CA MET A 73 -6.40 -10.28 -13.32
C MET A 73 -6.18 -11.75 -13.72
N LYS A 74 -7.24 -12.46 -14.12
CA LYS A 74 -7.14 -13.84 -14.61
C LYS A 74 -6.29 -13.90 -15.87
N GLU A 75 -6.55 -13.01 -16.82
CA GLU A 75 -5.82 -12.89 -18.08
C GLU A 75 -4.33 -12.58 -17.85
N LYS A 76 -4.02 -11.54 -17.07
CA LYS A 76 -2.63 -11.21 -16.70
C LYS A 76 -1.93 -12.37 -16.01
N ARG A 77 -2.63 -13.11 -15.17
CA ARG A 77 -2.07 -14.27 -14.46
C ARG A 77 -1.81 -15.44 -15.39
N SER A 78 -2.66 -15.69 -16.38
CA SER A 78 -2.44 -16.75 -17.37
C SER A 78 -1.34 -16.40 -18.36
N ALA A 79 -1.34 -15.17 -18.89
CA ALA A 79 -0.38 -14.73 -19.90
C ALA A 79 1.05 -14.73 -19.35
N ASN A 80 1.25 -14.23 -18.13
CA ASN A 80 2.60 -13.96 -17.61
C ASN A 80 3.02 -14.98 -16.53
N LYS A 81 2.39 -16.16 -16.48
CA LYS A 81 2.65 -17.14 -15.40
C LYS A 81 4.11 -17.59 -15.40
N ALA A 82 4.65 -17.94 -16.56
CA ALA A 82 6.02 -18.44 -16.69
C ALA A 82 7.04 -17.35 -16.35
N GLU A 83 6.89 -16.16 -16.95
CA GLU A 83 7.72 -15.00 -16.69
C GLU A 83 7.75 -14.64 -15.21
N LYS A 84 6.59 -14.55 -14.56
CA LYS A 84 6.50 -14.23 -13.12
C LYS A 84 7.19 -15.28 -12.24
N MET A 85 7.15 -16.55 -12.62
CA MET A 85 7.86 -17.61 -11.91
C MET A 85 9.37 -17.51 -12.11
N ALA A 86 9.82 -17.17 -13.32
CA ALA A 86 11.23 -16.93 -13.63
C ALA A 86 11.76 -15.71 -12.86
N GLU A 87 11.05 -14.57 -12.87
CA GLU A 87 11.39 -13.39 -12.07
C GLU A 87 11.50 -13.72 -10.57
N MET A 88 10.54 -14.49 -10.05
CA MET A 88 10.55 -14.88 -8.63
C MET A 88 11.74 -15.77 -8.28
N LYS A 89 12.13 -16.67 -9.19
CA LYS A 89 13.30 -17.53 -9.03
C LYS A 89 14.59 -16.71 -9.07
N ALA A 90 14.75 -15.86 -10.08
CA ALA A 90 15.93 -15.00 -10.24
C ALA A 90 16.12 -14.08 -9.02
N HIS A 91 15.04 -13.44 -8.54
CA HIS A 91 15.09 -12.63 -7.32
C HIS A 91 15.55 -13.45 -6.10
N ARG A 92 15.08 -14.69 -5.94
CA ARG A 92 15.50 -15.55 -4.82
C ARG A 92 16.97 -15.89 -4.91
N GLU A 93 17.47 -16.18 -6.10
CA GLU A 93 18.88 -16.47 -6.35
C GLU A 93 19.76 -15.25 -6.07
N GLN A 94 19.34 -14.05 -6.49
CA GLN A 94 20.04 -12.79 -6.17
C GLN A 94 20.13 -12.53 -4.67
N VAL A 95 19.01 -12.68 -3.94
CA VAL A 95 19.03 -12.56 -2.47
C VAL A 95 19.95 -13.59 -1.84
N GLN A 96 19.88 -14.85 -2.30
CA GLN A 96 20.71 -15.93 -1.76
C GLN A 96 22.20 -15.68 -2.00
N ALA A 97 22.57 -15.23 -3.20
CA ALA A 97 23.95 -14.90 -3.53
C ALA A 97 24.50 -13.78 -2.65
N LEU A 98 23.72 -12.72 -2.41
CA LEU A 98 24.13 -11.62 -1.54
C LEU A 98 24.30 -12.04 -0.07
N VAL A 99 23.38 -12.88 0.44
CA VAL A 99 23.38 -13.28 1.86
C VAL A 99 24.45 -14.35 2.16
N LEU A 100 24.79 -15.19 1.18
CA LEU A 100 25.77 -16.27 1.35
C LEU A 100 27.18 -15.89 0.88
N ALA A 101 27.39 -14.67 0.35
CA ALA A 101 28.71 -14.21 -0.05
C ALA A 101 29.66 -14.08 1.15
N ASP A 102 30.96 -14.35 0.94
CA ASP A 102 32.00 -14.20 1.96
C ASP A 102 32.09 -12.76 2.51
N THR A 103 31.78 -11.78 1.65
CA THR A 103 31.69 -10.36 1.99
C THR A 103 30.36 -9.79 1.51
N PHE A 104 29.72 -8.98 2.35
CA PHE A 104 28.45 -8.35 2.00
C PHE A 104 28.66 -7.18 1.02
N ASP A 105 28.03 -7.26 -0.15
CA ASP A 105 27.97 -6.18 -1.13
C ASP A 105 26.76 -5.28 -0.85
N GLU A 106 27.02 -4.19 -0.11
CA GLU A 106 26.01 -3.21 0.25
C GLU A 106 25.42 -2.48 -0.98
N ALA A 107 26.22 -2.24 -2.01
CA ALA A 107 25.75 -1.55 -3.21
C ALA A 107 24.74 -2.43 -3.97
N ALA A 108 25.06 -3.71 -4.16
CA ALA A 108 24.16 -4.66 -4.81
C ALA A 108 22.90 -4.94 -3.98
N ALA A 109 22.99 -4.93 -2.64
CA ALA A 109 21.83 -5.04 -1.77
C ALA A 109 20.89 -3.83 -1.89
N ASN A 110 21.44 -2.62 -1.94
CA ASN A 110 20.66 -1.39 -2.11
C ASN A 110 19.96 -1.32 -3.48
N GLU A 111 20.64 -1.78 -4.54
CA GLU A 111 20.06 -1.88 -5.88
C GLU A 111 18.87 -2.85 -5.90
N LEU A 112 19.06 -4.07 -5.36
CA LEU A 112 18.00 -5.06 -5.27
C LEU A 112 16.80 -4.55 -4.46
N ALA A 113 17.05 -3.87 -3.33
CA ALA A 113 16.00 -3.25 -2.53
C ALA A 113 15.25 -2.16 -3.30
N SER A 114 15.95 -1.34 -4.08
CA SER A 114 15.36 -0.26 -4.88
C SER A 114 14.40 -0.81 -5.94
N GLN A 115 14.79 -1.85 -6.67
CA GLN A 115 13.92 -2.53 -7.64
C GLN A 115 12.64 -3.10 -6.99
N MET A 116 12.76 -3.63 -5.77
CA MET A 116 11.59 -4.11 -5.01
C MET A 116 10.64 -2.96 -4.65
N VAL A 117 11.18 -1.80 -4.25
CA VAL A 117 10.40 -0.61 -3.88
C VAL A 117 9.68 -0.04 -5.10
N GLU A 118 10.31 0.04 -6.26
CA GLU A 118 9.69 0.50 -7.50
C GLU A 118 8.48 -0.36 -7.87
N LYS A 119 8.68 -1.68 -7.94
CA LYS A 119 7.61 -2.64 -8.24
C LYS A 119 6.48 -2.59 -7.21
N GLN A 120 6.80 -2.35 -5.94
CA GLN A 120 5.80 -2.17 -4.90
C GLN A 120 5.02 -0.85 -5.10
N THR A 121 5.71 0.22 -5.49
CA THR A 121 5.12 1.54 -5.73
C THR A 121 4.11 1.49 -6.87
N GLU A 122 4.48 0.91 -8.01
CA GLU A 122 3.57 0.74 -9.16
C GLU A 122 2.29 0.00 -8.76
N ARG A 123 2.44 -1.10 -8.01
CA ARG A 123 1.30 -1.89 -7.51
C ARG A 123 0.42 -1.09 -6.56
N ARG A 124 1.01 -0.31 -5.66
CA ARG A 124 0.25 0.55 -4.73
C ARG A 124 -0.51 1.63 -5.47
N VAL A 125 0.12 2.30 -6.43
CA VAL A 125 -0.53 3.33 -7.26
C VAL A 125 -1.69 2.71 -8.06
N ALA A 126 -1.49 1.55 -8.68
CA ALA A 126 -2.56 0.85 -9.40
C ALA A 126 -3.74 0.47 -8.47
N MET A 127 -3.45 0.07 -7.23
CA MET A 127 -4.48 -0.22 -6.23
C MET A 127 -5.23 1.04 -5.79
N LEU A 128 -4.53 2.16 -5.57
CA LEU A 128 -5.15 3.45 -5.25
C LEU A 128 -6.05 3.97 -6.37
N LYS A 129 -5.63 3.83 -7.64
CA LYS A 129 -6.46 4.18 -8.80
C LYS A 129 -7.79 3.42 -8.80
N LYS A 130 -7.75 2.10 -8.59
CA LYS A 130 -8.96 1.27 -8.47
C LYS A 130 -9.84 1.65 -7.29
N GLN A 131 -9.23 1.95 -6.13
CA GLN A 131 -9.99 2.42 -4.98
C GLN A 131 -10.70 3.74 -5.30
N HIS A 132 -10.00 4.68 -5.93
CA HIS A 132 -10.58 5.95 -6.36
C HIS A 132 -11.75 5.75 -7.33
N GLU A 133 -11.60 4.91 -8.35
CA GLU A 133 -12.67 4.55 -9.30
C GLU A 133 -13.89 3.97 -8.56
N MET A 134 -13.68 3.02 -7.65
CA MET A 134 -14.77 2.49 -6.82
C MET A 134 -15.45 3.58 -5.97
N MET A 135 -14.69 4.52 -5.41
CA MET A 135 -15.26 5.60 -4.59
C MET A 135 -16.05 6.61 -5.43
N SER A 136 -15.81 6.70 -6.73
CA SER A 136 -16.56 7.62 -7.61
C SER A 136 -18.05 7.28 -7.73
N VAL A 137 -18.43 6.03 -7.44
CA VAL A 137 -19.83 5.54 -7.44
C VAL A 137 -20.63 6.05 -6.23
N LEU A 138 -19.95 6.42 -5.15
CA LEU A 138 -20.59 6.85 -3.91
C LEU A 138 -20.96 8.34 -3.92
N THR A 139 -22.08 8.68 -3.30
CA THR A 139 -22.46 10.08 -3.06
C THR A 139 -21.54 10.74 -2.01
N PRO A 140 -21.49 12.08 -1.93
CA PRO A 140 -20.72 12.79 -0.90
C PRO A 140 -21.07 12.34 0.54
N GLU A 141 -22.35 12.11 0.82
CA GLU A 141 -22.85 11.66 2.12
C GLU A 141 -22.36 10.23 2.43
N GLN A 142 -22.42 9.33 1.44
CA GLN A 142 -21.92 7.97 1.57
C GLN A 142 -20.40 7.92 1.78
N LYS A 143 -19.63 8.83 1.15
CA LYS A 143 -18.18 8.96 1.38
C LYS A 143 -17.85 9.43 2.80
N THR A 144 -18.65 10.35 3.33
CA THR A 144 -18.54 10.82 4.71
C THR A 144 -18.80 9.67 5.69
N LYS A 145 -19.93 8.97 5.53
CA LYS A 145 -20.28 7.79 6.32
C LYS A 145 -19.22 6.68 6.24
N LEU A 146 -18.67 6.46 5.04
CA LEU A 146 -17.58 5.49 4.85
C LEU A 146 -16.35 5.84 5.69
N THR A 147 -15.97 7.12 5.72
CA THR A 147 -14.80 7.59 6.48
C THR A 147 -15.01 7.39 7.99
N GLU A 148 -16.20 7.72 8.50
CA GLU A 148 -16.57 7.50 9.90
C GLU A 148 -16.52 6.01 10.29
N LEU A 149 -17.14 5.15 9.49
CA LEU A 149 -17.14 3.70 9.73
C LEU A 149 -15.73 3.09 9.65
N GLN A 150 -14.87 3.62 8.79
CA GLN A 150 -13.46 3.23 8.74
C GLN A 150 -12.71 3.65 9.99
N GLN A 151 -12.89 4.88 10.47
CA GLN A 151 -12.26 5.37 11.70
C GLN A 151 -12.70 4.57 12.94
N GLU A 152 -14.01 4.35 13.09
CA GLU A 152 -14.54 3.55 14.21
C GLU A 152 -13.97 2.13 14.21
N ARG A 153 -13.91 1.52 13.02
CA ARG A 153 -13.32 0.20 12.87
C ARG A 153 -11.83 0.19 13.20
N MET A 154 -11.08 1.19 12.76
CA MET A 154 -9.67 1.32 13.08
C MET A 154 -9.45 1.41 14.58
N ALA A 155 -10.22 2.25 15.29
CA ALA A 155 -10.17 2.38 16.74
C ALA A 155 -10.45 1.04 17.45
N LYS A 156 -11.55 0.36 17.09
CA LYS A 156 -11.89 -0.98 17.62
C LYS A 156 -10.80 -2.02 17.33
N CYS A 157 -10.09 -1.87 16.22
CA CYS A 157 -9.02 -2.79 15.88
C CYS A 157 -7.78 -2.55 16.74
N VAL A 158 -7.38 -1.29 16.91
CA VAL A 158 -6.27 -0.88 17.78
C VAL A 158 -6.52 -1.35 19.20
N GLU A 159 -7.70 -1.09 19.77
CA GLU A 159 -8.09 -1.54 21.11
C GLU A 159 -7.97 -3.07 21.27
N LYS A 160 -8.39 -3.83 20.26
CA LYS A 160 -8.25 -5.30 20.27
C LYS A 160 -6.81 -5.76 20.16
N MET A 161 -5.94 -5.01 19.49
CA MET A 161 -4.52 -5.34 19.43
C MET A 161 -3.83 -5.05 20.77
N GLU A 162 -4.14 -3.92 21.41
CA GLU A 162 -3.65 -3.57 22.75
C GLU A 162 -4.08 -4.61 23.80
N LYS A 163 -5.35 -4.99 23.80
CA LYS A 163 -5.87 -6.05 24.70
C LYS A 163 -5.17 -7.39 24.52
N ARG A 164 -4.72 -7.72 23.31
CA ARG A 164 -3.96 -8.96 23.05
C ARG A 164 -2.53 -8.83 23.52
N ALA A 165 -1.86 -7.73 23.20
CA ALA A 165 -0.50 -7.46 23.66
C ALA A 165 -0.39 -7.54 25.19
N ASN A 166 -1.37 -6.97 25.91
CA ASN A 166 -1.40 -6.97 27.38
C ASN A 166 -1.82 -8.31 28.00
N LYS A 167 -2.41 -9.23 27.23
CA LYS A 167 -2.79 -10.57 27.70
C LYS A 167 -1.64 -11.58 27.53
N ASP A 168 -0.78 -11.33 26.55
CA ASP A 168 0.38 -12.17 26.23
C ASP A 168 1.69 -11.65 26.90
N SER A 169 1.60 -10.59 27.72
CA SER A 169 2.67 -10.04 28.57
C SER A 169 2.48 -10.45 30.03
#